data_AF-A0A960RHA4-F1
#
_entry.id   AF-A0A960RHA4-F1
#
_cell.length_a   1.000
_cell.length_b   1.000
_cell.length_c   1.000
_cell.angle_alpha   90.00
_cell.angle_beta   90.00
_cell.angle_gamma   90.00
#
_symmetry.space_group_name_H-M   'P 1'
#
loop_
_entity.id
_entity.type
_entity.pdbx_description
1 polymer ?
#
loop_
_entity_poly.entity_id
_entity_poly.type
_entity_poly.pdbx_seq_one_letter_code
_entity_poly.pdbx_strand_id
1 'polypeptide(L)'
;DLQKADEIAAWCRKYGKPLNAVDKNQYCDLYYMSLIYRGPLVISISSGGDAPALSVALRKHLEANLSEGWAYAADRMAALRKSLPGGQARKMLLKNMVRDKQLLEAIVRNDRDTIDQRFDEAIQRI
;
A
#
# COMPACT_ATOMS: atom_id res chain seq x y z
N ASP A 1 -17.71 -30.06 -4.02
CA ASP A 1 -19.05 -30.18 -4.63
C ASP A 1 -19.25 -29.00 -5.60
N LEU A 2 -19.57 -29.27 -6.86
CA LEU A 2 -19.81 -28.24 -7.88
C LEU A 2 -21.21 -27.64 -7.74
N GLN A 3 -22.21 -28.46 -7.43
CA GLN A 3 -23.60 -28.07 -7.33
C GLN A 3 -23.81 -27.01 -6.24
N LYS A 4 -23.24 -27.22 -5.05
CA LYS A 4 -23.28 -26.22 -3.98
C LYS A 4 -22.61 -24.90 -4.34
N ALA A 5 -21.57 -24.91 -5.18
CA ALA A 5 -20.91 -23.67 -5.57
C ALA A 5 -21.75 -22.87 -6.57
N ASP A 6 -22.46 -23.54 -7.48
CA ASP A 6 -23.43 -22.89 -8.36
C ASP A 6 -24.58 -22.26 -7.56
N GLU A 7 -25.11 -22.98 -6.58
CA GLU A 7 -26.17 -22.48 -5.69
C GLU A 7 -25.72 -21.23 -4.92
N ILE A 8 -24.53 -21.26 -4.33
CA ILE A 8 -23.94 -20.12 -3.61
C ILE A 8 -23.68 -18.95 -4.57
N ALA A 9 -23.11 -19.20 -5.74
CA ALA A 9 -22.83 -18.16 -6.73
C ALA A 9 -24.12 -17.48 -7.25
N ALA A 10 -25.16 -18.26 -7.52
CA ALA A 10 -26.47 -17.75 -7.92
C ALA A 10 -27.10 -16.91 -6.81
N TRP A 11 -27.02 -17.37 -5.55
CA TRP A 11 -27.50 -16.62 -4.40
C TRP A 11 -26.74 -15.29 -4.24
N CYS A 12 -25.41 -15.32 -4.28
CA CYS A 12 -24.57 -14.13 -4.20
C CYS A 12 -24.93 -13.11 -5.28
N ARG A 13 -25.05 -13.54 -6.54
CA ARG A 13 -25.47 -12.67 -7.65
C ARG A 13 -26.87 -12.09 -7.44
N LYS A 14 -27.83 -12.92 -7.02
CA LYS A 14 -29.22 -12.48 -6.75
C LYS A 14 -29.29 -11.39 -5.68
N TYR A 15 -28.43 -11.43 -4.67
CA TYR A 15 -28.44 -10.49 -3.55
C TYR A 15 -27.30 -9.45 -3.59
N GLY A 16 -26.58 -9.34 -4.71
CA GLY A 16 -25.48 -8.39 -4.89
C GLY A 16 -24.34 -8.56 -3.88
N LYS A 17 -24.03 -9.81 -3.50
CA LYS A 17 -22.93 -10.12 -2.58
C LYS A 17 -21.69 -10.49 -3.39
N PRO A 18 -20.55 -9.81 -3.21
CA PRO A 18 -19.30 -10.21 -3.83
C PRO A 18 -18.87 -11.60 -3.36
N LEU A 19 -18.44 -12.45 -4.28
CA LEU A 19 -17.98 -13.80 -4.01
C LEU A 19 -16.49 -13.96 -4.34
N ASN A 20 -15.73 -14.58 -3.45
CA ASN A 20 -14.44 -15.20 -3.78
C ASN A 20 -14.61 -16.71 -3.62
N ALA A 21 -14.52 -17.45 -4.73
CA ALA A 21 -14.60 -18.89 -4.75
C ALA A 21 -13.21 -19.49 -4.98
N VAL A 22 -12.59 -20.01 -3.90
CA VAL A 22 -11.27 -20.64 -3.96
C VAL A 22 -11.27 -21.77 -5.00
N ASP A 23 -10.22 -21.80 -5.83
CA ASP A 23 -10.01 -22.73 -6.94
C ASP A 23 -11.09 -22.72 -8.03
N LYS A 24 -11.99 -21.73 -8.05
CA LYS A 24 -13.08 -21.61 -9.03
C LYS A 24 -13.21 -20.19 -9.58
N ASN A 25 -12.19 -19.76 -10.31
CA ASN A 25 -12.06 -18.39 -10.85
C ASN A 25 -13.32 -17.87 -11.58
N GLN A 26 -14.07 -18.73 -12.26
CA GLN A 26 -15.31 -18.38 -12.97
C GLN A 26 -16.45 -17.85 -12.08
N TYR A 27 -16.41 -18.08 -10.77
CA TYR A 27 -17.39 -17.55 -9.82
C TYR A 27 -16.86 -16.36 -9.01
N CYS A 28 -15.58 -16.00 -9.16
CA CYS A 28 -14.98 -14.93 -8.37
C CYS A 28 -15.36 -13.55 -8.91
N ASP A 29 -15.94 -12.71 -8.07
CA ASP A 29 -16.07 -11.27 -8.26
C ASP A 29 -14.85 -10.51 -7.71
N LEU A 30 -14.11 -11.15 -6.79
CA LEU A 30 -12.91 -10.62 -6.15
C LEU A 30 -11.88 -11.71 -5.92
N TYR A 31 -10.61 -11.31 -5.79
CA TYR A 31 -9.47 -12.20 -5.59
C TYR A 31 -8.68 -11.77 -4.36
N TYR A 32 -8.19 -12.74 -3.58
CA TYR A 32 -7.23 -12.45 -2.53
C TYR A 32 -5.93 -11.92 -3.15
N MET A 33 -5.41 -10.85 -2.55
CA MET A 33 -4.21 -10.16 -3.01
C MET A 33 -3.01 -10.59 -2.19
N SER A 34 -1.84 -10.57 -2.81
CA SER A 34 -0.56 -10.65 -2.11
C SER A 34 -0.27 -9.30 -1.45
N LEU A 35 -0.13 -9.26 -0.13
CA LEU A 35 0.02 -8.02 0.64
C LEU A 35 1.44 -7.87 1.23
N ILE A 36 1.96 -6.65 1.21
CA ILE A 36 3.16 -6.24 1.96
C ILE A 36 2.72 -5.19 2.97
N TYR A 37 3.11 -5.37 4.22
CA TYR A 37 2.94 -4.38 5.29
C TYR A 37 4.30 -3.74 5.61
N ARG A 38 4.34 -2.40 5.64
CA ARG A 38 5.51 -1.61 6.08
C ARG A 38 5.03 -0.45 6.94
N GLY A 39 4.94 -0.71 8.24
CA GLY A 39 4.33 0.23 9.19
C GLY A 39 2.92 0.61 8.73
N PRO A 40 2.60 1.90 8.57
CA PRO A 40 1.27 2.34 8.13
C PRO A 40 1.03 2.19 6.61
N LEU A 41 2.03 1.77 5.82
CA LEU A 41 1.89 1.55 4.38
C LEU A 41 1.53 0.10 4.08
N VAL A 42 0.57 -0.09 3.16
CA VAL A 42 0.16 -1.39 2.64
C VAL A 42 0.29 -1.38 1.12
N ILE A 43 0.99 -2.37 0.57
CA ILE A 43 1.07 -2.61 -0.87
C ILE A 43 0.29 -3.88 -1.19
N SER A 44 -0.65 -3.79 -2.13
CA SER A 44 -1.44 -4.93 -2.59
C SER A 44 -1.09 -5.29 -4.03
N ILE A 45 -0.84 -6.58 -4.27
CA ILE A 45 -0.44 -7.12 -5.57
C ILE A 45 -1.50 -8.14 -6.00
N SER A 46 -2.07 -7.97 -7.18
CA SER A 46 -3.08 -8.87 -7.75
C SER A 46 -2.76 -9.20 -9.20
N SER A 47 -3.04 -10.42 -9.59
CA SER A 47 -3.04 -10.90 -10.98
C SER A 47 -4.46 -11.21 -11.49
N GLY A 48 -5.50 -10.74 -10.79
CA GLY A 48 -6.88 -11.07 -11.14
C GLY A 48 -7.22 -12.56 -11.00
N GLY A 49 -6.44 -13.31 -10.21
CA GLY A 49 -6.60 -14.76 -10.06
C GLY A 49 -5.90 -15.62 -11.11
N ASP A 50 -5.33 -15.01 -12.16
CA ASP A 50 -4.71 -15.74 -13.27
C ASP A 50 -3.31 -16.26 -12.92
N ALA A 51 -2.55 -15.53 -12.10
CA ALA A 51 -1.16 -15.86 -11.78
C ALA A 51 -0.82 -15.66 -10.29
N PRO A 52 -1.50 -16.37 -9.37
CA PRO A 52 -1.29 -16.19 -7.93
C PRO A 52 0.15 -16.46 -7.49
N ALA A 53 0.82 -17.45 -8.09
CA ALA A 53 2.23 -17.75 -7.81
C ALA A 53 3.17 -16.59 -8.20
N LEU A 54 2.90 -15.91 -9.32
CA LEU A 54 3.69 -14.75 -9.76
C LEU A 54 3.46 -13.55 -8.85
N SER A 55 2.22 -13.32 -8.39
CA SER A 55 1.91 -12.29 -7.39
C SER A 55 2.68 -12.51 -6.08
N VAL A 56 2.80 -13.76 -5.63
CA VAL A 56 3.60 -14.11 -4.43
C VAL A 56 5.09 -13.90 -4.68
N ALA A 57 5.62 -14.27 -5.85
CA ALA A 57 7.03 -14.07 -6.19
C ALA A 57 7.39 -12.57 -6.22
N LEU A 58 6.56 -11.74 -6.88
CA LEU A 58 6.74 -10.29 -6.91
C LEU A 58 6.63 -9.68 -5.50
N ARG A 59 5.67 -10.13 -4.69
CA ARG A 59 5.54 -9.72 -3.28
C ARG A 59 6.84 -9.93 -2.52
N LYS A 60 7.40 -11.14 -2.58
CA LYS A 60 8.67 -11.48 -1.91
C LYS A 60 9.84 -10.62 -2.41
N HIS A 61 9.92 -10.39 -3.73
CA HIS A 61 10.95 -9.56 -4.31
C HIS A 61 10.86 -8.10 -3.83
N LEU A 62 9.68 -7.49 -3.90
CA LEU A 62 9.47 -6.13 -3.42
C LEU A 62 9.70 -6.03 -1.92
N GLU A 63 9.19 -7.00 -1.15
CA GLU A 63 9.34 -7.04 0.31
C GLU A 63 10.82 -7.06 0.72
N ALA A 64 11.66 -7.84 0.05
CA ALA A 64 13.09 -7.89 0.33
C ALA A 64 13.84 -6.57 0.00
N ASN A 65 13.30 -5.75 -0.90
CA ASN A 65 13.91 -4.49 -1.34
C ASN A 65 13.26 -3.24 -0.72
N LEU A 66 12.17 -3.41 0.03
CA LEU A 66 11.43 -2.32 0.63
C LEU A 66 11.96 -2.05 2.04
N SER A 67 12.84 -1.05 2.13
CA SER A 67 13.52 -0.65 3.36
C SER A 67 12.56 -0.21 4.47
N GLU A 68 13.01 -0.35 5.72
CA GLU A 68 12.30 0.17 6.91
C GLU A 68 12.18 1.71 6.93
N GLY A 69 12.96 2.41 6.10
CA GLY A 69 12.88 3.85 5.94
C GLY A 69 11.51 4.31 5.45
N TRP A 70 10.79 3.47 4.69
CA TRP A 70 9.42 3.75 4.25
C TRP A 70 8.42 3.79 5.41
N ALA A 71 8.52 2.84 6.34
CA ALA A 71 7.67 2.83 7.54
C ALA A 71 7.95 4.07 8.39
N TYR A 72 9.23 4.34 8.65
CA TYR A 72 9.66 5.48 9.45
C TYR A 72 9.22 6.83 8.85
N ALA A 73 9.46 7.06 7.56
CA ALA A 73 9.05 8.29 6.89
C ALA A 73 7.53 8.43 6.83
N ALA A 74 6.78 7.34 6.72
CA ALA A 74 5.32 7.39 6.75
C ALA A 74 4.79 7.81 8.13
N ASP A 75 5.38 7.32 9.22
CA ASP A 75 5.04 7.74 10.58
C ASP A 75 5.37 9.22 10.81
N ARG A 76 6.56 9.66 10.38
CA ARG A 76 6.98 11.08 10.38
C ARG A 76 6.00 11.95 9.61
N MET A 77 5.59 11.53 8.41
CA MET A 77 4.63 12.25 7.56
C MET A 77 3.25 12.32 8.21
N ALA A 78 2.81 11.25 8.87
CA ALA A 78 1.55 11.21 9.60
C ALA A 78 1.55 12.17 10.80
N ALA A 79 2.65 12.21 11.56
CA ALA A 79 2.83 13.15 12.67
C ALA A 79 2.80 14.61 12.18
N LEU A 80 3.56 14.93 11.13
CA LEU A 80 3.59 16.27 10.54
C LEU A 80 2.21 16.70 10.00
N ARG A 81 1.48 15.78 9.36
CA ARG A 81 0.12 16.08 8.88
C ARG A 81 -0.83 16.47 10.02
N LYS A 82 -0.67 15.86 11.20
CA LYS A 82 -1.48 16.13 12.39
C LYS A 82 -1.10 17.46 13.06
N SER A 83 0.17 17.88 13.01
CA SER A 83 0.61 19.15 13.60
C SER A 83 0.28 20.38 12.75
N LEU A 84 0.05 20.20 11.44
CA LEU A 84 -0.23 21.30 10.52
C LEU A 84 -1.74 21.56 10.32
N PRO A 85 -2.15 22.84 10.15
CA PRO A 85 -3.53 23.17 9.81
C PRO A 85 -3.94 22.57 8.46
N GLY A 86 -5.24 22.26 8.32
CA GLY A 86 -5.80 21.79 7.06
C GLY A 86 -5.68 22.82 5.94
N GLY A 87 -5.82 22.36 4.69
CA GLY A 87 -5.89 23.25 3.52
C GLY A 87 -4.81 22.99 2.46
N GLN A 88 -4.74 23.89 1.49
CA GLN A 88 -3.88 23.75 0.31
C GLN A 88 -2.40 23.87 0.65
N ALA A 89 -2.02 24.75 1.57
CA ALA A 89 -0.62 24.92 1.99
C ALA A 89 -0.03 23.60 2.53
N ARG A 90 -0.71 22.95 3.48
CA ARG A 90 -0.32 21.62 3.98
C ARG A 90 -0.23 20.59 2.85
N LYS A 91 -1.23 20.54 1.96
CA LYS A 91 -1.22 19.59 0.84
C LYS A 91 -0.01 19.81 -0.08
N MET A 92 0.34 21.05 -0.35
CA MET A 92 1.47 21.40 -1.22
C MET A 92 2.81 21.08 -0.56
N LEU A 93 2.98 21.41 0.72
CA LEU A 93 4.16 21.04 1.49
C LEU A 93 4.42 19.53 1.44
N LEU A 94 3.46 18.71 1.90
CA LEU A 94 3.65 17.25 1.97
C LEU A 94 3.92 16.64 0.58
N LYS A 95 3.30 17.19 -0.48
CA LYS A 95 3.58 16.79 -1.86
C LYS A 95 4.99 17.17 -2.33
N ASN A 96 5.48 18.33 -1.93
CA ASN A 96 6.83 18.78 -2.28
C ASN A 96 7.90 17.97 -1.56
N MET A 97 7.66 17.59 -0.30
CA MET A 97 8.57 16.71 0.45
C MET A 97 8.79 15.38 -0.25
N VAL A 98 7.72 14.69 -0.69
CA VAL A 98 7.89 13.39 -1.39
C VAL A 98 8.46 13.52 -2.81
N ARG A 99 8.61 14.74 -3.34
CA ARG A 99 9.30 15.02 -4.62
C ARG A 99 10.79 15.32 -4.40
N ASP A 100 11.21 15.52 -3.15
CA ASP A 100 12.61 15.71 -2.81
C ASP A 100 13.38 14.40 -3.01
N LYS A 101 14.28 14.41 -4.00
CA LYS A 101 15.10 13.25 -4.34
C LYS A 101 15.98 12.81 -3.16
N GLN A 102 16.50 13.75 -2.37
CA GLN A 102 17.37 13.40 -1.24
C GLN A 102 16.58 12.67 -0.15
N LEU A 103 15.34 13.10 0.11
CA LEU A 103 14.46 12.40 1.03
C LEU A 103 14.13 10.99 0.49
N LEU A 104 13.76 10.86 -0.78
CA LEU A 104 13.47 9.55 -1.38
C LEU A 104 14.67 8.59 -1.31
N GLU A 105 15.86 9.09 -1.62
CA GLU A 105 17.08 8.28 -1.52
C GLU A 105 17.39 7.86 -0.07
N ALA A 106 17.23 8.76 0.90
CA ALA A 106 17.41 8.46 2.31
C ALA A 106 16.41 7.41 2.81
N ILE A 107 15.14 7.51 2.39
CA ILE A 107 14.10 6.51 2.64
C ILE A 107 14.55 5.15 2.10
N VAL A 108 14.97 5.07 0.83
CA VAL A 108 15.42 3.82 0.20
C VAL A 108 16.64 3.24 0.92
N ARG A 109 17.58 4.07 1.37
CA ARG A 109 18.77 3.64 2.13
C ARG A 109 18.51 3.36 3.62
N ASN A 110 17.29 3.61 4.13
CA ASN A 110 16.96 3.59 5.56
C ASN A 110 17.88 4.50 6.40
N ASP A 111 18.30 5.62 5.83
CA ASP A 111 19.10 6.64 6.50
C ASP A 111 18.19 7.59 7.30
N ARG A 112 17.95 7.24 8.56
CA ARG A 112 16.99 7.96 9.43
C ARG A 112 17.44 9.37 9.77
N ASP A 113 18.75 9.59 9.93
CA ASP A 113 19.29 10.90 10.25
C ASP A 113 19.04 11.88 9.10
N THR A 114 19.32 11.45 7.86
CA THR A 114 19.01 12.26 6.67
C THR A 114 17.50 12.43 6.50
N ILE A 115 16.67 11.40 6.74
CA ILE A 115 15.21 11.54 6.71
C ILE A 115 14.77 12.67 7.66
N ASP A 116 15.22 12.63 8.92
CA ASP A 116 14.83 13.61 9.92
C ASP A 116 15.28 15.02 9.55
N GLN A 117 16.53 15.16 9.09
CA GLN A 117 17.06 16.43 8.58
C GLN A 117 16.19 17.00 7.45
N ARG A 118 15.82 16.18 6.45
CA ARG A 118 14.99 16.64 5.32
C ARG A 118 13.59 17.06 5.79
N PHE A 119 13.02 16.39 6.79
CA PHE A 119 11.75 16.77 7.38
C PHE A 119 11.83 18.13 8.09
N ASP A 120 12.86 18.33 8.91
CA ASP A 120 13.03 19.56 9.68
C ASP A 120 13.29 20.76 8.76
N GLU A 121 14.12 20.61 7.73
CA GLU A 121 14.33 21.63 6.69
C GLU A 121 13.03 22.01 5.96
N ALA A 122 12.15 21.04 5.70
CA ALA A 122 10.88 21.32 5.04
C ALA A 122 9.93 22.11 5.95
N ILE A 123 9.95 21.84 7.26
CA ILE A 123 9.14 22.54 8.26
C ILE A 123 9.62 23.99 8.44
N GLN A 124 10.93 24.22 8.45
CA GLN A 124 11.52 25.56 8.58
C GLN A 124 11.23 26.50 7.39
N ARG A 125 10.76 25.96 6.26
CA ARG A 125 10.40 26.73 5.06
C ARG A 125 8.92 27.16 5.04
N ILE A 126 8.15 26.80 6.05
CA ILE A 126 6.74 27.20 6.25
C ILE A 126 6.71 28.53 7.00
#